data_AF-A0A7S3U6U6-F1
#
_entry.id   AF-A0A7S3U6U6-F1
#
_cell.length_a   1.000
_cell.length_b   1.000
_cell.length_c   1.000
_cell.angle_alpha   90.00
_cell.angle_beta   90.00
_cell.angle_gamma   90.00
#
_symmetry.space_group_name_H-M   'P 1'
#
loop_
_entity.id
_entity.type
_entity.pdbx_description
1 polymer ?
#
loop_
_entity_poly.entity_id
_entity_poly.type
_entity_poly.pdbx_seq_one_letter_code
_entity_poly.pdbx_strand_id
1 'polypeptide(L)'
;RTGKICGHVLPEGMQLSQKLPQPLFTPSTKADLGDHDENITTSQAAEVIGQELASSIENKSISLYQAVADYAAPRGILLADTKMEFGQDAAGELILGDECFTPDCSRYW
;
A
#
# COMPACT_ATOMS: atom_id res chain seq x y z
N ARG A 1 -5.62 -21.13 -4.63
CA ARG A 1 -4.77 -20.06 -4.03
C ARG A 1 -3.47 -20.03 -4.81
N THR A 2 -3.03 -18.86 -5.30
CA THR A 2 -1.85 -18.73 -6.18
C THR A 2 -0.52 -18.56 -5.42
N GLY A 3 -0.57 -18.28 -4.11
CA GLY A 3 0.62 -17.93 -3.33
C GLY A 3 1.19 -16.56 -3.66
N LYS A 4 0.40 -15.70 -4.33
CA LYS A 4 0.83 -14.37 -4.78
C LYS A 4 -0.18 -13.28 -4.40
N ILE A 5 0.31 -12.07 -4.20
CA ILE A 5 -0.48 -10.85 -4.01
C ILE A 5 0.13 -9.71 -4.84
N CYS A 6 -0.66 -9.08 -5.72
CA CYS A 6 -0.19 -8.00 -6.62
C CYS A 6 1.12 -8.32 -7.37
N GLY A 7 1.34 -9.60 -7.72
CA GLY A 7 2.57 -10.06 -8.38
C GLY A 7 3.70 -10.52 -7.44
N HIS A 8 3.65 -10.17 -6.15
CA HIS A 8 4.60 -10.61 -5.14
C HIS A 8 4.35 -12.07 -4.76
N VAL A 9 5.40 -12.90 -4.79
CA VAL A 9 5.33 -14.29 -4.30
C VAL A 9 5.48 -14.30 -2.79
N LEU A 10 4.53 -14.91 -2.09
CA LEU A 10 4.56 -15.04 -0.64
C LEU A 10 5.37 -16.28 -0.22
N PRO A 11 6.03 -16.26 0.95
CA PRO A 11 6.64 -17.45 1.53
C PRO A 11 5.63 -18.58 1.68
N GLU A 12 6.07 -19.82 1.43
CA GLU A 12 5.23 -21.00 1.62
C GLU A 12 4.86 -21.19 3.09
N GLY A 13 3.67 -21.77 3.32
CA GLY A 13 3.21 -22.10 4.66
C GLY A 13 2.84 -20.92 5.55
N MET A 14 2.77 -19.69 5.01
CA MET A 14 2.32 -18.52 5.77
C MET A 14 0.94 -18.74 6.39
N GLN A 15 0.82 -18.35 7.65
CA GLN A 15 -0.42 -18.41 8.42
C GLN A 15 -1.21 -17.11 8.30
N LEU A 16 -2.51 -17.16 8.61
CA LEU A 16 -3.34 -15.97 8.70
C LEU A 16 -2.76 -14.98 9.73
N SER A 17 -2.71 -13.70 9.37
CA SER A 17 -2.17 -12.62 10.20
C SER A 17 -0.69 -12.72 10.56
N GLN A 18 0.07 -13.60 9.91
CA GLN A 18 1.52 -13.67 10.09
C GLN A 18 2.19 -12.44 9.47
N LYS A 19 3.11 -11.83 10.22
CA LYS A 19 3.93 -10.71 9.74
C LYS A 19 4.70 -11.11 8.48
N LEU A 20 4.61 -10.28 7.44
CA LEU A 20 5.39 -10.45 6.21
C LEU A 20 6.89 -10.21 6.49
N PRO A 21 7.80 -10.87 5.75
CA PRO A 21 9.24 -10.61 5.88
C PRO A 21 9.61 -9.14 5.65
N GLN A 22 8.88 -8.47 4.76
CA GLN A 22 8.96 -7.04 4.48
C GLN A 22 7.57 -6.51 4.09
N PRO A 23 7.27 -5.22 4.31
CA PRO A 23 6.05 -4.61 3.80
C PRO A 23 6.01 -4.71 2.27
N LEU A 24 4.80 -4.85 1.70
CA LEU A 24 4.60 -4.99 0.26
C LEU A 24 3.75 -3.83 -0.27
N PHE A 25 4.16 -3.26 -1.40
CA PHE A 25 3.34 -2.34 -2.16
C PHE A 25 2.35 -3.14 -2.99
N THR A 26 1.06 -2.97 -2.69
CA THR A 26 -0.05 -3.76 -3.25
C THR A 26 -1.09 -2.82 -3.85
N PRO A 27 -0.82 -2.23 -5.03
CA PRO A 27 -1.68 -1.22 -5.61
C PRO A 27 -3.02 -1.79 -6.07
N SER A 28 -4.04 -0.94 -6.05
CA SER A 28 -5.33 -1.18 -6.69
C SER A 28 -5.70 -0.04 -7.63
N THR A 29 -6.62 -0.30 -8.55
CA THR A 29 -7.30 0.76 -9.30
C THR A 29 -8.15 1.60 -8.34
N LYS A 30 -8.52 2.81 -8.78
CA LYS A 30 -9.57 3.63 -8.14
C LYS A 30 -10.79 3.57 -9.04
N ALA A 31 -11.75 2.72 -8.70
CA ALA A 31 -12.92 2.47 -9.53
C ALA A 31 -13.92 3.63 -9.47
N ASP A 32 -14.80 3.71 -10.48
CA ASP A 32 -15.91 4.66 -10.47
C ASP A 32 -16.94 4.31 -9.38
N LEU A 33 -17.79 5.29 -9.06
CA LEU A 33 -18.79 5.15 -8.00
C LEU A 33 -19.76 4.00 -8.29
N GLY A 34 -19.72 2.96 -7.45
CA GLY A 34 -20.58 1.77 -7.56
C GLY A 34 -19.81 0.50 -7.92
N ASP A 35 -18.55 0.62 -8.34
CA ASP A 35 -17.67 -0.51 -8.63
C ASP A 35 -16.63 -0.73 -7.50
N HIS A 36 -15.90 -1.84 -7.59
CA HIS A 36 -14.86 -2.20 -6.63
C HIS A 36 -13.46 -1.97 -7.20
N ASP A 37 -12.57 -1.47 -6.36
CA ASP A 37 -11.14 -1.38 -6.67
C ASP A 37 -10.57 -2.78 -6.99
N GLU A 38 -9.77 -2.85 -8.05
CA GLU A 38 -9.14 -4.08 -8.48
C GLU A 38 -7.66 -4.08 -8.10
N ASN A 39 -7.21 -5.13 -7.42
CA ASN A 39 -5.79 -5.33 -7.14
C ASN A 39 -5.03 -5.55 -8.45
N ILE A 40 -4.02 -4.72 -8.68
CA ILE A 40 -3.14 -4.78 -9.85
C ILE A 40 -1.70 -5.06 -9.42
N THR A 41 -0.87 -5.52 -10.36
CA THR A 41 0.55 -5.66 -10.12
C THR A 41 1.25 -4.30 -10.12
N THR A 42 2.43 -4.21 -9.52
CA THR A 42 3.29 -3.01 -9.64
C THR A 42 3.58 -2.66 -11.11
N SER A 43 3.73 -3.66 -11.98
CA SER A 43 3.95 -3.43 -13.41
C SER A 43 2.72 -2.83 -14.09
N GLN A 44 1.51 -3.32 -13.78
CA GLN A 44 0.26 -2.74 -14.29
C GLN A 44 0.06 -1.31 -13.79
N ALA A 45 0.38 -1.03 -12.52
CA ALA A 45 0.35 0.34 -12.01
C ALA A 45 1.31 1.24 -12.81
N ALA A 46 2.56 0.81 -13.04
CA ALA A 46 3.54 1.53 -13.84
C ALA A 46 3.11 1.75 -15.31
N GLU A 47 2.37 0.82 -15.91
CA GLU A 47 1.78 0.99 -17.24
C GLU A 47 0.73 2.11 -17.26
N VAL A 48 -0.03 2.29 -16.18
CA VAL A 48 -1.10 3.30 -16.07
C VAL A 48 -0.54 4.69 -15.77
N ILE A 49 0.36 4.81 -14.79
CA ILE A 49 0.81 6.12 -14.27
C ILE A 49 2.26 6.48 -14.65
N GLY A 50 2.97 5.59 -15.34
CA GLY A 50 4.38 5.73 -15.68
C GLY A 50 5.32 5.14 -14.61
N GLN A 51 6.44 4.59 -15.09
CA GLN A 51 7.39 3.86 -14.25
C GLN A 51 8.01 4.70 -13.13
N GLU A 52 8.43 5.92 -13.43
CA GLU A 52 9.07 6.81 -12.45
C GLU A 52 8.13 7.18 -11.30
N LEU A 53 6.89 7.53 -11.66
CA LEU A 53 5.86 7.88 -10.68
C LEU A 53 5.46 6.68 -9.82
N ALA A 54 5.26 5.51 -10.43
CA ALA A 54 4.96 4.27 -9.71
C ALA A 54 6.07 3.91 -8.71
N SER A 55 7.34 3.99 -9.11
CA SER A 55 8.47 3.74 -8.21
C SER A 55 8.57 4.78 -7.08
N SER A 56 8.27 6.06 -7.36
CA SER A 56 8.23 7.11 -6.32
C SER A 56 7.13 6.84 -5.28
N ILE A 57 5.93 6.48 -5.73
CA ILE A 57 4.79 6.14 -4.88
C ILE A 57 5.09 4.90 -4.04
N GLU A 58 5.62 3.83 -4.63
CA GLU A 58 6.01 2.61 -3.91
C GLU A 58 6.99 2.92 -2.78
N ASN A 59 8.08 3.63 -3.09
CA ASN A 59 9.11 3.98 -2.11
C ASN A 59 8.55 4.83 -0.95
N LYS A 60 7.75 5.85 -1.26
CA LYS A 60 7.14 6.72 -0.24
C LYS A 60 6.11 5.97 0.59
N SER A 61 5.29 5.11 -0.04
CA SER A 61 4.29 4.29 0.66
C SER A 61 4.95 3.37 1.68
N ILE A 62 5.97 2.62 1.27
CA ILE A 62 6.68 1.69 2.16
C ILE A 62 7.38 2.45 3.28
N SER A 63 8.03 3.58 2.98
CA SER A 63 8.71 4.40 3.98
C SER A 63 7.75 4.97 5.02
N LEU A 64 6.59 5.49 4.60
CA LEU A 64 5.56 6.03 5.49
C LEU A 64 4.93 4.93 6.34
N TYR A 65 4.55 3.80 5.74
CA TYR A 65 4.03 2.65 6.47
C TYR A 65 4.99 2.20 7.57
N GLN A 66 6.28 2.03 7.23
CA GLN A 66 7.29 1.57 8.18
C GLN A 66 7.46 2.57 9.34
N ALA A 67 7.53 3.86 9.05
CA ALA A 67 7.64 4.90 10.07
C ALA A 67 6.46 4.89 11.06
N VAL A 68 5.24 4.73 10.56
CA VAL A 68 4.03 4.69 11.41
C VAL A 68 3.91 3.36 12.16
N ALA A 69 4.23 2.24 11.52
CA ALA A 69 4.22 0.93 12.16
C ALA A 69 5.23 0.86 13.32
N ASP A 70 6.45 1.37 13.11
CA ASP A 70 7.49 1.44 14.13
C ASP A 70 7.13 2.41 15.26
N TYR A 71 6.40 3.47 14.94
CA TYR A 71 5.86 4.38 15.95
C TYR A 71 4.73 3.73 16.77
N ALA A 72 3.84 2.97 16.14
CA ALA A 72 2.67 2.35 16.78
C ALA A 72 3.04 1.13 17.64
N ALA A 73 3.96 0.28 17.17
CA ALA A 73 4.33 -0.98 17.82
C ALA A 73 4.69 -0.87 19.31
N PRO A 74 5.57 0.06 19.78
CA PRO A 74 5.90 0.17 21.20
C PRO A 74 4.72 0.66 22.07
N ARG A 75 3.63 1.13 21.45
CA ARG A 75 2.40 1.54 22.12
C ARG A 75 1.35 0.42 22.17
N GLY A 76 1.73 -0.80 21.79
CA GLY A 76 0.86 -1.98 21.81
C GLY A 76 -0.15 -2.03 20.67
N ILE A 77 0.11 -1.29 19.59
CA ILE A 77 -0.76 -1.23 18.41
C ILE A 77 0.00 -1.77 17.20
N LEU A 78 -0.55 -2.76 16.52
CA LEU A 78 -0.01 -3.29 15.27
C LEU A 78 -0.76 -2.71 14.08
N LEU A 79 -0.03 -2.04 13.19
CA LEU A 79 -0.56 -1.60 11.90
C LEU A 79 -0.38 -2.73 10.88
N ALA A 80 -1.45 -3.48 10.60
CA ALA A 80 -1.40 -4.63 9.70
C ALA A 80 -1.26 -4.21 8.22
N ASP A 81 -2.05 -3.22 7.80
CA ASP A 81 -2.01 -2.60 6.48
C ASP A 81 -2.68 -1.21 6.51
N THR A 82 -2.46 -0.43 5.45
CA THR A 82 -3.06 0.90 5.25
C THR A 82 -3.21 1.20 3.76
N LYS A 83 -4.23 1.98 3.40
CA LYS A 83 -4.39 2.62 2.10
C LYS A 83 -3.89 4.06 2.18
N MET A 84 -3.14 4.49 1.18
CA MET A 84 -2.71 5.88 0.99
C MET A 84 -3.13 6.35 -0.41
N GLU A 85 -3.54 7.61 -0.54
CA GLU A 85 -3.75 8.25 -1.83
C GLU A 85 -2.71 9.33 -2.06
N PHE A 86 -2.21 9.40 -3.29
CA PHE A 86 -1.27 10.44 -3.69
C PHE A 86 -1.85 11.21 -4.88
N GLY A 87 -1.64 12.53 -4.85
CA GLY A 87 -1.85 13.41 -5.99
C GLY A 87 -0.55 14.05 -6.43
N GLN A 88 -0.58 14.75 -7.56
CA GLN A 88 0.50 15.66 -7.95
C GLN A 88 -0.01 17.09 -7.92
N ASP A 89 0.83 18.02 -7.44
CA ASP A 89 0.54 19.44 -7.55
C ASP A 89 0.80 19.97 -8.97
N ALA A 90 0.64 21.29 -9.18
CA ALA A 90 0.85 21.91 -10.48
C ALA A 90 2.32 21.85 -10.97
N ALA A 91 3.28 21.59 -10.08
CA ALA A 91 4.69 21.41 -10.41
C ALA A 91 5.06 19.93 -10.65
N GLY A 92 4.12 18.99 -10.45
CA GLY A 92 4.35 17.56 -10.56
C GLY A 92 4.88 16.91 -9.28
N GLU A 93 4.97 17.65 -8.18
CA GLU A 93 5.43 17.12 -6.90
C GLU A 93 4.39 16.18 -6.31
N LEU A 94 4.85 15.03 -5.80
CA LEU A 94 3.96 14.04 -5.23
C LEU A 94 3.51 14.45 -3.82
N ILE A 95 2.21 14.61 -3.64
CA ILE A 95 1.56 15.03 -2.40
C ILE A 95 0.74 13.88 -1.85
N LEU A 96 0.90 13.59 -0.54
CA LEU A 96 0.00 12.70 0.19
C LEU A 96 -1.36 13.39 0.36
N GLY A 97 -2.41 12.76 -0.13
CA GLY A 97 -3.79 13.24 -0.01
C GLY A 97 -4.66 12.33 0.85
N ASP A 98 -5.95 12.65 0.88
CA ASP A 98 -6.98 11.93 1.65
C ASP A 98 -6.66 11.83 3.16
N GLU A 99 -7.47 11.07 3.90
CA GLU A 99 -7.10 10.62 5.24
C GLU A 99 -5.95 9.59 5.19
N CYS A 100 -5.16 9.53 6.26
CA CYS A 100 -4.02 8.61 6.34
C CYS A 100 -3.88 8.06 7.76
N PHE A 101 -3.65 6.75 7.86
CA PHE A 101 -3.43 6.04 9.12
C PHE A 101 -4.59 6.17 10.13
N THR A 102 -5.82 6.33 9.62
CA THR A 102 -7.04 6.23 10.42
C THR A 102 -7.53 4.78 10.45
N PRO A 103 -8.40 4.39 11.39
CA PRO A 103 -9.02 3.06 11.39
C PRO A 103 -9.90 2.77 10.17
N ASP A 104 -10.34 3.80 9.44
CA ASP A 104 -11.16 3.64 8.23
C ASP A 104 -10.29 3.23 7.04
N CYS A 105 -9.05 3.75 6.95
CA CYS A 105 -8.11 3.43 5.88
C CYS A 105 -7.05 2.39 6.28
N SER A 106 -7.04 1.92 7.53
CA SER A 106 -6.01 1.02 8.08
C SER A 106 -6.57 -0.07 8.98
N ARG A 107 -5.91 -1.22 9.01
CA ARG A 107 -6.22 -2.29 9.97
C ARG A 107 -5.30 -2.19 11.18
N TYR A 108 -5.87 -1.78 12.30
CA TYR A 108 -5.21 -1.73 13.60
C TYR A 108 -5.59 -2.94 14.46
N TRP A 109 -4.58 -3.65 14.98
CA TRP A 109 -4.73 -4.79 15.90
C TRP A 109 -4.09 -4.51 17.26
#